data_AF-A0A8S0TBU6-F1
#
_entry.id   AF-A0A8S0TBU6-F1
#
_cell.length_a   1.000
_cell.length_b   1.000
_cell.length_c   1.000
_cell.angle_alpha   90.00
_cell.angle_beta   90.00
_cell.angle_gamma   90.00
#
_symmetry.space_group_name_H-M   'P 1'
#
loop_
_entity.id
_entity.type
_entity.pdbx_description
1 polymer ?
#
loop_
_entity_poly.entity_id
_entity_poly.type
_entity_poly.pdbx_seq_one_letter_code
_entity_poly.pdbx_strand_id
1 'polypeptide(L)'
;MISFSSVRYSPTQNPVASATSTATRTFLIPYHYHTRKLSFTSPPFFHPADLPRRLNRLRVQAIDAAQPYNYEAQLVNRFAQSTKLKISIIGFGNFGQFLAKAFIRQGHTVFAHSRSDYSSIAQSLGAVFFFDTHDLCEQHPDVILLCTSIISTESVLKSLPIQRLRRNTLFVDVLSVKEFPKNIFLQYLPSHFDILCSHPMFGPESGKNGWQNLAFVFDKVRIGNEESRLLRAETFLDIFKNEGCRMVEMTCAEHDKYAAGSQFITHTMGRILEKLQLQSTPVNTKGYETLLNLVENTASDSFDLYYGLFMYNKNAMEQLERLDLAFESLKKELFGHLHEVLRKQLFGKSEESPKLVLSKLPKKLPKNGTSLLPASKSETETVVNNNN
;
A
#
# COMPACT_ATOMS: atom_id res chain seq x y z
N MET A 1 -13.59 3.63 45.31
CA MET A 1 -12.88 2.39 45.66
C MET A 1 -13.85 1.24 45.51
N ILE A 2 -13.76 0.50 44.40
CA ILE A 2 -14.61 -0.66 44.13
C ILE A 2 -13.67 -1.80 43.76
N SER A 3 -13.66 -2.80 44.62
CA SER A 3 -12.78 -3.97 44.61
C SER A 3 -13.38 -5.04 43.70
N PHE A 4 -12.60 -5.53 42.73
CA PHE A 4 -12.94 -6.72 41.94
C PHE A 4 -12.22 -7.93 42.54
N SER A 5 -13.00 -8.88 43.03
CA SER A 5 -12.57 -10.17 43.53
C SER A 5 -12.24 -11.13 42.38
N SER A 6 -11.01 -11.63 42.38
CA SER A 6 -10.48 -12.60 41.43
C SER A 6 -11.09 -13.98 41.60
N VAL A 7 -11.70 -14.51 40.55
CA VAL A 7 -12.12 -15.92 40.45
C VAL A 7 -10.92 -16.75 40.00
N ARG A 8 -10.56 -17.75 40.82
CA ARG A 8 -9.51 -18.74 40.55
C ARG A 8 -10.01 -19.81 39.59
N TYR A 9 -9.26 -20.08 38.53
CA TYR A 9 -9.40 -21.26 37.67
C TYR A 9 -8.43 -22.34 38.14
N SER A 10 -8.96 -23.54 38.40
CA SER A 10 -8.18 -24.76 38.69
C SER A 10 -8.08 -25.60 37.40
N PRO A 11 -6.91 -26.18 37.05
CA PRO A 11 -6.76 -27.02 35.87
C PRO A 11 -7.09 -28.49 36.21
N THR A 12 -8.00 -29.10 35.44
CA THR A 12 -8.27 -30.54 35.49
C THR A 12 -7.34 -31.31 34.56
N GLN A 13 -6.89 -32.45 35.06
CA GLN A 13 -5.85 -33.32 34.54
C GLN A 13 -6.30 -34.19 33.35
N ASN A 14 -5.33 -34.53 32.51
CA ASN A 14 -5.36 -35.57 31.47
C ASN A 14 -5.68 -36.96 32.04
N PRO A 15 -6.10 -37.89 31.16
CA PRO A 15 -5.60 -39.26 31.25
C PRO A 15 -4.84 -39.72 30.00
N VAL A 16 -3.79 -40.46 30.34
CA VAL A 16 -2.81 -41.22 29.55
C VAL A 16 -3.48 -42.28 28.65
N ALA A 17 -2.93 -42.49 27.45
CA ALA A 17 -3.06 -43.75 26.72
C ALA A 17 -1.73 -44.16 26.04
N SER A 18 -1.17 -45.23 26.61
CA SER A 18 -0.28 -46.28 26.11
C SER A 18 0.50 -46.17 24.80
N ALA A 19 1.80 -46.39 24.95
CA ALA A 19 2.78 -46.75 23.93
C ALA A 19 2.50 -48.09 23.24
N THR A 20 2.83 -48.17 21.95
CA THR A 20 3.22 -49.42 21.29
C THR A 20 4.45 -49.16 20.44
N SER A 21 5.51 -49.93 20.72
CA SER A 21 6.79 -49.92 20.01
C SER A 21 6.69 -50.69 18.71
N THR A 22 7.18 -50.12 17.61
CA THR A 22 7.62 -50.89 16.45
C THR A 22 8.94 -50.34 15.96
N ALA A 23 10.00 -51.12 16.22
CA ALA A 23 11.33 -50.90 15.68
C ALA A 23 11.32 -51.20 14.19
N THR A 24 11.92 -50.34 13.37
CA THR A 24 12.29 -50.72 11.99
C THR A 24 13.66 -50.18 11.64
N ARG A 25 14.51 -51.14 11.31
CA ARG A 25 15.94 -51.13 11.00
C ARG A 25 16.39 -50.00 10.08
N THR A 26 17.43 -49.32 10.53
CA THR A 26 18.41 -48.57 9.74
C THR A 26 19.17 -49.51 8.82
N PHE A 27 19.11 -49.29 7.51
CA PHE A 27 20.01 -49.90 6.53
C PHE A 27 21.09 -48.88 6.14
N LEU A 28 22.31 -49.12 6.61
CA LEU A 28 23.53 -48.45 6.18
C LEU A 28 24.01 -49.11 4.88
N ILE A 29 24.07 -48.34 3.79
CA ILE A 29 24.68 -48.74 2.51
C ILE A 29 26.15 -48.29 2.54
N PRO A 30 27.14 -49.18 2.34
CA PRO A 30 28.54 -48.80 2.26
C PRO A 30 28.91 -48.30 0.85
N TYR A 31 29.44 -47.08 0.77
CA TYR A 31 30.07 -46.53 -0.43
C TYR A 31 31.48 -47.10 -0.60
N HIS A 32 31.67 -47.93 -1.63
CA HIS A 32 32.99 -48.36 -2.10
C HIS A 32 33.60 -47.29 -3.03
N TYR A 33 34.74 -46.73 -2.62
CA TYR A 33 35.61 -45.91 -3.47
C TYR A 33 36.43 -46.81 -4.40
N HIS A 34 36.14 -46.77 -5.71
CA HIS A 34 37.02 -47.32 -6.74
C HIS A 34 37.98 -46.23 -7.25
N THR A 35 39.24 -46.32 -6.85
CA THR A 35 40.36 -45.55 -7.40
C THR A 35 40.85 -46.20 -8.69
N ARG A 36 40.50 -45.64 -9.85
CA ARG A 36 41.13 -45.99 -11.14
C ARG A 36 42.45 -45.22 -11.30
N LYS A 37 43.57 -45.93 -11.15
CA LYS A 37 44.90 -45.50 -11.64
C LYS A 37 44.92 -45.64 -13.16
N LEU A 38 45.15 -44.55 -13.88
CA LEU A 38 45.46 -44.56 -15.31
C LEU A 38 46.98 -44.40 -15.47
N SER A 39 47.60 -45.40 -16.08
CA SER A 39 49.00 -45.47 -16.45
C SER A 39 49.27 -44.69 -17.74
N PHE A 40 50.29 -43.82 -17.70
CA PHE A 40 50.83 -43.14 -18.87
C PHE A 40 51.69 -44.11 -19.69
N THR A 41 51.46 -44.17 -21.00
CA THR A 41 52.32 -44.83 -21.98
C THR A 41 52.88 -43.77 -22.93
N SER A 42 54.21 -43.74 -23.07
CA SER A 42 54.97 -42.84 -23.94
C SER A 42 55.05 -43.41 -25.37
N PRO A 43 55.03 -42.58 -26.44
CA PRO A 43 55.41 -43.03 -27.77
C PRO A 43 56.91 -42.78 -28.07
N PRO A 44 57.51 -43.49 -29.04
CA PRO A 44 58.95 -43.57 -29.21
C PRO A 44 59.56 -42.47 -30.10
N PHE A 45 60.88 -42.32 -29.93
CA PHE A 45 61.82 -41.50 -30.69
C PHE A 45 61.89 -41.87 -32.18
N PHE A 46 61.97 -40.87 -33.06
CA PHE A 46 62.43 -40.99 -34.45
C PHE A 46 63.53 -39.95 -34.73
N HIS A 47 64.61 -40.41 -35.38
CA HIS A 47 65.77 -39.61 -35.80
C HIS A 47 65.53 -38.86 -37.13
N PRO A 48 66.30 -37.79 -37.44
CA PRO A 48 66.05 -36.87 -38.55
C PRO A 48 66.84 -37.22 -39.82
N ALA A 49 66.25 -36.97 -41.00
CA ALA A 49 66.98 -36.78 -42.26
C ALA A 49 66.18 -35.90 -43.24
N ASP A 50 66.83 -34.81 -43.65
CA ASP A 50 66.80 -34.08 -44.93
C ASP A 50 65.52 -33.39 -45.49
N LEU A 51 65.67 -32.06 -45.61
CA LEU A 51 64.89 -31.02 -46.33
C LEU A 51 64.89 -31.22 -47.87
N PRO A 52 64.01 -30.57 -48.72
CA PRO A 52 63.74 -29.12 -48.66
C PRO A 52 62.37 -28.55 -49.13
N ARG A 53 62.09 -27.34 -48.62
CA ARG A 53 61.33 -26.20 -49.17
C ARG A 53 60.08 -26.46 -50.03
N ARG A 54 58.89 -26.15 -49.46
CA ARG A 54 57.75 -25.56 -50.21
C ARG A 54 56.99 -24.54 -49.35
N LEU A 55 57.00 -23.29 -49.83
CA LEU A 55 56.11 -22.15 -49.57
C LEU A 55 55.13 -22.26 -48.38
N ASN A 56 55.42 -21.52 -47.31
CA ASN A 56 54.48 -21.26 -46.22
C ASN A 56 53.21 -20.58 -46.76
N ARG A 57 52.14 -21.35 -46.93
CA ARG A 57 50.79 -20.82 -46.94
C ARG A 57 50.47 -20.45 -45.50
N LEU A 58 50.50 -19.15 -45.18
CA LEU A 58 50.02 -18.63 -43.90
C LEU A 58 48.60 -19.14 -43.68
N ARG A 59 48.43 -20.15 -42.82
CA ARG A 59 47.14 -20.58 -42.34
C ARG A 59 46.79 -19.62 -41.21
N VAL A 60 46.08 -18.55 -41.54
CA VAL A 60 45.44 -17.68 -40.55
C VAL A 60 44.48 -18.56 -39.76
N GLN A 61 44.90 -18.98 -38.56
CA GLN A 61 43.95 -19.40 -37.54
C GLN A 61 43.42 -18.09 -36.95
N ALA A 62 42.25 -17.68 -37.42
CA ALA A 62 41.48 -16.66 -36.73
C ALA A 62 41.05 -17.26 -35.38
N ILE A 63 41.88 -17.08 -34.36
CA ILE A 63 41.55 -17.29 -32.95
C ILE A 63 41.39 -15.89 -32.36
N ASP A 64 40.28 -15.23 -32.69
CA ASP A 64 39.52 -14.41 -31.74
C ASP A 64 38.28 -13.86 -32.45
N ALA A 65 37.26 -14.70 -32.61
CA ALA A 65 35.92 -14.16 -32.74
C ALA A 65 35.42 -13.92 -31.32
N ALA A 66 35.68 -12.72 -30.78
CA ALA A 66 34.94 -12.21 -29.65
C ALA A 66 33.45 -12.28 -30.01
N GLN A 67 32.76 -13.31 -29.51
CA GLN A 67 31.36 -13.59 -29.82
C GLN A 67 30.50 -12.41 -29.33
N PRO A 68 29.91 -11.60 -30.23
CA PRO A 68 29.09 -10.44 -29.84
C PRO A 68 27.91 -10.86 -28.94
N TYR A 69 27.45 -12.10 -29.10
CA TYR A 69 26.32 -12.70 -28.39
C TYR A 69 26.54 -12.82 -26.88
N ASN A 70 27.78 -13.00 -26.41
CA ASN A 70 28.08 -13.12 -24.97
C ASN A 70 28.05 -11.77 -24.25
N TYR A 71 28.46 -10.69 -24.92
CA TYR A 71 28.46 -9.36 -24.31
C TYR A 71 27.04 -8.82 -24.15
N GLU A 72 26.20 -8.98 -25.17
CA GLU A 72 24.78 -8.60 -25.10
C GLU A 72 24.03 -9.41 -24.05
N ALA A 73 24.22 -10.74 -23.99
CA ALA A 73 23.61 -11.57 -22.96
C ALA A 73 24.10 -11.22 -21.53
N GLN A 74 25.38 -10.86 -21.37
CA GLN A 74 25.92 -10.38 -20.09
C GLN A 74 25.37 -9.00 -19.71
N LEU A 75 25.21 -8.10 -20.67
CA LEU A 75 24.59 -6.79 -20.46
C LEU A 75 23.11 -6.94 -20.09
N VAL A 76 22.37 -7.79 -20.80
CA VAL A 76 20.96 -8.11 -20.48
C VAL A 76 20.86 -8.75 -19.11
N ASN A 77 21.76 -9.66 -18.74
CA ASN A 77 21.78 -10.25 -17.39
C ASN A 77 22.16 -9.24 -16.31
N ARG A 78 23.14 -8.35 -16.55
CA ARG A 78 23.48 -7.27 -15.62
C ARG A 78 22.35 -6.26 -15.48
N PHE A 79 21.68 -5.92 -16.58
CA PHE A 79 20.53 -5.03 -16.60
C PHE A 79 19.33 -5.67 -15.88
N ALA A 80 19.06 -6.94 -16.14
CA ALA A 80 18.04 -7.72 -15.44
C ALA A 80 18.35 -7.86 -13.95
N GLN A 81 19.61 -8.07 -13.55
CA GLN A 81 20.02 -8.09 -12.13
C GLN A 81 19.97 -6.69 -11.48
N SER A 82 20.27 -5.63 -12.23
CA SER A 82 20.23 -4.24 -11.76
C SER A 82 18.81 -3.73 -11.49
N THR A 83 17.78 -4.40 -12.01
CA THR A 83 16.37 -4.00 -11.86
C THR A 83 15.62 -4.83 -10.81
N LYS A 84 16.26 -5.83 -10.20
CA LYS A 84 15.65 -6.61 -9.12
C LYS A 84 15.96 -5.99 -7.77
N LEU A 85 14.94 -5.94 -6.92
CA LEU A 85 15.02 -5.38 -5.58
C LEU A 85 14.78 -6.48 -4.56
N LYS A 86 15.44 -6.35 -3.41
CA LYS A 86 15.03 -7.02 -2.17
C LYS A 86 14.04 -6.13 -1.42
N ILE A 87 12.78 -6.54 -1.38
CA ILE A 87 11.68 -5.78 -0.79
C ILE A 87 11.22 -6.50 0.47
N SER A 88 11.37 -5.84 1.61
CA SER A 88 10.84 -6.31 2.89
C SER A 88 9.50 -5.65 3.17
N ILE A 89 8.42 -6.45 3.19
CA ILE A 89 7.07 -6.00 3.52
C ILE A 89 6.85 -6.18 5.03
N ILE A 90 6.64 -5.06 5.73
CA ILE A 90 6.30 -5.02 7.15
C ILE A 90 4.79 -4.79 7.26
N GLY A 91 4.07 -5.79 7.75
CA GLY A 91 2.60 -5.83 7.70
C GLY A 91 2.10 -6.70 6.55
N PHE A 92 2.20 -8.03 6.71
CA PHE A 92 1.82 -9.00 5.68
C PHE A 92 0.33 -9.40 5.71
N GLY A 93 -0.56 -8.43 5.90
CA GLY A 93 -2.01 -8.61 5.82
C GLY A 93 -2.54 -8.59 4.39
N ASN A 94 -3.85 -8.42 4.20
CA ASN A 94 -4.52 -8.45 2.89
C ASN A 94 -3.82 -7.59 1.82
N PHE A 95 -3.47 -6.35 2.16
CA PHE A 95 -2.83 -5.42 1.23
C PHE A 95 -1.37 -5.77 0.94
N GLY A 96 -0.60 -6.13 1.97
CA GLY A 96 0.79 -6.55 1.81
C GLY A 96 0.91 -7.81 0.95
N GLN A 97 0.02 -8.79 1.15
CA GLN A 97 -0.06 -10.00 0.33
C GLN A 97 -0.47 -9.68 -1.12
N PHE A 98 -1.38 -8.73 -1.31
CA PHE A 98 -1.80 -8.28 -2.64
C PHE A 98 -0.64 -7.66 -3.43
N LEU A 99 0.16 -6.79 -2.81
CA LEU A 99 1.36 -6.22 -3.45
C LEU A 99 2.46 -7.27 -3.68
N ALA A 100 2.68 -8.17 -2.71
CA ALA A 100 3.70 -9.21 -2.81
C ALA A 100 3.55 -10.07 -4.07
N LYS A 101 2.31 -10.39 -4.46
CA LYS A 101 2.03 -11.15 -5.70
C LYS A 101 2.63 -10.48 -6.93
N ALA A 102 2.46 -9.16 -7.08
CA ALA A 102 3.02 -8.42 -8.21
C ALA A 102 4.54 -8.35 -8.13
N PHE A 103 5.10 -8.08 -6.94
CA PHE A 103 6.54 -7.98 -6.74
C PHE A 103 7.25 -9.30 -7.11
N ILE A 104 6.69 -10.43 -6.68
CA ILE A 104 7.25 -11.76 -6.95
C ILE A 104 7.08 -12.12 -8.43
N ARG A 105 5.91 -11.83 -9.03
CA ARG A 105 5.68 -12.05 -10.47
C ARG A 105 6.66 -11.27 -11.34
N GLN A 106 7.04 -10.06 -10.93
CA GLN A 106 8.05 -9.26 -11.62
C GLN A 106 9.50 -9.68 -11.27
N GLY A 107 9.70 -10.69 -10.42
CA GLY A 107 11.00 -11.28 -10.11
C GLY A 107 11.77 -10.59 -9.00
N HIS A 108 11.14 -9.73 -8.19
CA HIS A 108 11.76 -9.16 -6.99
C HIS A 108 11.83 -10.21 -5.87
N THR A 109 12.84 -10.11 -5.02
CA THR A 109 12.92 -10.94 -3.80
C THR A 109 12.07 -10.29 -2.72
N VAL A 110 11.09 -11.02 -2.19
CA VAL A 110 10.19 -10.52 -1.15
C VAL A 110 10.46 -11.19 0.18
N PHE A 111 10.76 -10.38 1.19
CA PHE A 111 10.77 -10.77 2.59
C PHE A 111 9.51 -10.24 3.26
N ALA A 112 8.96 -10.98 4.20
CA ALA A 112 7.73 -10.63 4.88
C ALA A 112 7.91 -10.71 6.39
N HIS A 113 7.34 -9.73 7.09
CA HIS A 113 7.15 -9.79 8.53
C HIS A 113 5.78 -9.22 8.89
N SER A 114 5.16 -9.77 9.93
CA SER A 114 3.90 -9.29 10.46
C SER A 114 3.76 -9.70 11.93
N ARG A 115 2.88 -9.01 12.67
CA ARG A 115 2.52 -9.40 14.04
C ARG A 115 1.93 -10.81 14.09
N SER A 116 1.10 -11.15 13.11
CA SER A 116 0.48 -12.47 13.00
C SER A 116 1.33 -13.39 12.11
N ASP A 117 1.27 -14.69 12.38
CA ASP A 117 1.98 -15.68 11.57
C ASP A 117 1.30 -15.83 10.19
N TYR A 118 2.05 -15.46 9.16
CA TYR A 118 1.67 -15.66 7.75
C TYR A 118 2.72 -16.50 7.00
N SER A 119 3.52 -17.30 7.70
CA SER A 119 4.61 -18.09 7.12
C SER A 119 4.17 -18.99 5.97
N SER A 120 3.06 -19.72 6.16
CA SER A 120 2.49 -20.61 5.13
C SER A 120 2.02 -19.83 3.89
N ILE A 121 1.34 -18.70 4.08
CA ILE A 121 0.86 -17.86 2.98
C ILE A 121 2.04 -17.22 2.25
N ALA A 122 3.01 -16.66 2.96
CA ALA A 122 4.22 -16.11 2.37
C ALA A 122 4.95 -17.15 1.51
N GLN A 123 5.16 -18.36 2.03
CA GLN A 123 5.78 -19.45 1.30
C GLN A 123 5.00 -19.80 0.03
N SER A 124 3.66 -19.89 0.12
CA SER A 124 2.81 -20.20 -1.05
C SER A 124 2.88 -19.13 -2.14
N LEU A 125 3.12 -17.87 -1.76
CA LEU A 125 3.29 -16.76 -2.70
C LEU A 125 4.71 -16.66 -3.27
N GLY A 126 5.69 -17.33 -2.67
CA GLY A 126 7.11 -17.23 -3.03
C GLY A 126 7.89 -16.18 -2.23
N ALA A 127 7.35 -15.70 -1.11
CA ALA A 127 8.04 -14.82 -0.17
C ALA A 127 8.66 -15.62 1.00
N VAL A 128 9.69 -15.05 1.63
CA VAL A 128 10.30 -15.63 2.85
C VAL A 128 9.79 -14.86 4.06
N PHE A 129 9.18 -15.56 5.01
CA PHE A 129 8.63 -14.95 6.23
C PHE A 129 9.63 -14.99 7.38
N PHE A 130 9.76 -13.88 8.09
CA PHE A 130 10.60 -13.73 9.27
C PHE A 130 9.75 -13.38 10.49
N PHE A 131 9.92 -14.15 11.55
CA PHE A 131 9.27 -13.88 12.85
C PHE A 131 9.96 -12.74 13.60
N ASP A 132 11.30 -12.69 13.55
CA ASP A 132 12.09 -11.62 14.13
C ASP A 132 12.47 -10.59 13.07
N THR A 133 12.24 -9.31 13.39
CA THR A 133 12.63 -8.18 12.54
C THR A 133 14.15 -8.01 12.48
N HIS A 134 14.91 -8.50 13.45
CA HIS A 134 16.38 -8.48 13.42
C HIS A 134 16.92 -9.33 12.27
N ASP A 135 16.44 -10.57 12.14
CA ASP A 135 16.83 -11.50 11.06
C ASP A 135 16.43 -10.97 9.68
N LEU A 136 15.25 -10.34 9.59
CA LEU A 136 14.79 -9.68 8.36
C LEU A 136 15.73 -8.53 7.97
N CYS A 137 16.13 -7.69 8.94
CA CYS A 137 17.05 -6.58 8.66
C CYS A 137 18.46 -7.06 8.27
N GLU A 138 18.91 -8.23 8.74
CA GLU A 138 20.18 -8.86 8.29
C GLU A 138 20.15 -9.28 6.82
N GLN A 139 18.99 -9.46 6.21
CA GLN A 139 18.89 -9.72 4.77
C GLN A 139 19.26 -8.50 3.90
N HIS A 140 19.48 -7.34 4.55
CA HIS A 140 19.82 -6.06 3.94
C HIS A 140 18.91 -5.72 2.76
N PRO A 141 17.60 -5.57 3.01
CA PRO A 141 16.66 -5.20 1.96
C PRO A 141 17.01 -3.83 1.37
N ASP A 142 16.79 -3.70 0.06
CA ASP A 142 16.89 -2.43 -0.65
C ASP A 142 15.72 -1.53 -0.24
N VAL A 143 14.53 -2.12 -0.07
CA VAL A 143 13.28 -1.42 0.27
C VAL A 143 12.64 -2.03 1.51
N ILE A 144 12.30 -1.18 2.49
CA ILE A 144 11.38 -1.49 3.59
C ILE A 144 10.03 -0.87 3.24
N LEU A 145 9.03 -1.70 3.00
CA LEU A 145 7.67 -1.29 2.68
C LEU A 145 6.76 -1.47 3.91
N LEU A 146 6.27 -0.36 4.47
CA LEU A 146 5.28 -0.39 5.54
C LEU A 146 3.87 -0.56 4.96
N CYS A 147 3.30 -1.74 5.19
CA CYS A 147 1.95 -2.17 4.81
C CYS A 147 1.06 -2.46 6.03
N THR A 148 1.35 -1.82 7.17
CA THR A 148 0.56 -1.94 8.41
C THR A 148 -0.68 -1.04 8.39
N SER A 149 -1.56 -1.16 9.39
CA SER A 149 -2.65 -0.21 9.56
C SER A 149 -2.12 1.18 9.92
N ILE A 150 -2.84 2.24 9.53
CA ILE A 150 -2.46 3.63 9.80
C ILE A 150 -2.16 3.81 11.29
N ILE A 151 -3.07 3.35 12.16
CA ILE A 151 -2.99 3.47 13.62
C ILE A 151 -1.78 2.76 14.25
N SER A 152 -1.23 1.72 13.62
CA SER A 152 -0.13 0.91 14.19
C SER A 152 1.23 1.25 13.61
N THR A 153 1.27 1.98 12.50
CA THR A 153 2.48 2.20 11.68
C THR A 153 3.61 2.87 12.46
N GLU A 154 3.30 3.87 13.29
CA GLU A 154 4.33 4.56 14.09
C GLU A 154 4.98 3.63 15.13
N SER A 155 4.17 2.84 15.83
CA SER A 155 4.67 1.86 16.81
C SER A 155 5.56 0.81 16.15
N VAL A 156 5.14 0.32 14.98
CA VAL A 156 5.90 -0.65 14.19
C VAL A 156 7.21 -0.04 13.67
N LEU A 157 7.19 1.18 13.15
CA LEU A 157 8.39 1.86 12.70
C LEU A 157 9.43 1.98 13.83
N LYS A 158 8.99 2.34 15.04
CA LYS A 158 9.85 2.48 16.22
C LYS A 158 10.45 1.15 16.71
N SER A 159 9.78 0.03 16.46
CA SER A 159 10.27 -1.28 16.88
C SER A 159 11.24 -1.93 15.90
N LEU A 160 11.38 -1.40 14.67
CA LEU A 160 12.31 -1.94 13.69
C LEU A 160 13.77 -1.68 14.10
N PRO A 161 14.66 -2.68 14.02
CA PRO A 161 16.07 -2.51 14.35
C PRO A 161 16.84 -1.86 13.20
N ILE A 162 16.49 -0.61 12.87
CA ILE A 162 16.97 0.13 11.69
C ILE A 162 18.50 0.28 11.64
N GLN A 163 19.20 0.18 12.77
CA GLN A 163 20.66 0.21 12.86
C GLN A 163 21.34 -0.95 12.09
N ARG A 164 20.60 -2.04 11.84
CA ARG A 164 21.08 -3.22 11.08
C ARG A 164 20.92 -3.06 9.56
N LEU A 165 20.19 -2.04 9.12
CA LEU A 165 19.95 -1.76 7.71
C LEU A 165 21.13 -1.02 7.07
N ARG A 166 21.20 -1.08 5.73
CA ARG A 166 22.19 -0.29 4.99
C ARG A 166 21.80 1.19 5.05
N ARG A 167 22.79 2.07 5.12
CA ARG A 167 22.54 3.51 5.29
C ARG A 167 21.75 4.15 4.14
N ASN A 168 21.62 3.50 3.00
CA ASN A 168 20.84 3.98 1.87
C ASN A 168 19.55 3.17 1.64
N THR A 169 19.08 2.34 2.59
CA THR A 169 17.80 1.63 2.45
C THR A 169 16.66 2.62 2.22
N LEU A 170 15.75 2.28 1.30
CA LEU A 170 14.57 3.06 0.97
C LEU A 170 13.40 2.63 1.86
N PHE A 171 12.82 3.58 2.60
CA PHE A 171 11.58 3.38 3.32
C PHE A 171 10.41 3.88 2.47
N VAL A 172 9.42 3.01 2.33
CA VAL A 172 8.19 3.29 1.59
C VAL A 172 7.00 3.00 2.49
N ASP A 173 6.00 3.85 2.43
CA ASP A 173 4.68 3.54 2.98
C ASP A 173 3.63 3.42 1.86
N VAL A 174 2.59 2.64 2.13
CA VAL A 174 1.39 2.52 1.28
C VAL A 174 0.10 2.81 2.05
N LEU A 175 0.18 3.63 3.10
CA LEU A 175 -0.99 4.01 3.89
C LEU A 175 -1.98 4.84 3.05
N SER A 176 -3.23 4.92 3.48
CA SER A 176 -4.24 5.73 2.78
C SER A 176 -4.25 7.22 3.15
N VAL A 177 -3.34 7.65 4.03
CA VAL A 177 -3.02 9.04 4.37
C VAL A 177 -1.52 9.27 4.20
N LYS A 178 -1.07 10.50 3.97
CA LYS A 178 0.31 10.76 3.51
C LYS A 178 1.09 11.78 4.33
N GLU A 179 0.46 12.79 4.93
CA GLU A 179 1.17 13.71 5.83
C GLU A 179 1.66 12.98 7.08
N PHE A 180 0.84 12.08 7.64
CA PHE A 180 1.21 11.28 8.81
C PHE A 180 2.46 10.41 8.60
N PRO A 181 2.51 9.46 7.63
CA PRO A 181 3.71 8.64 7.42
C PRO A 181 4.95 9.48 7.07
N LYS A 182 4.78 10.56 6.28
CA LYS A 182 5.87 11.50 5.98
C LYS A 182 6.48 12.09 7.25
N ASN A 183 5.65 12.56 8.17
CA ASN A 183 6.11 13.22 9.39
C ASN A 183 6.83 12.23 10.32
N ILE A 184 6.27 11.03 10.55
CA ILE A 184 6.92 10.03 11.40
C ILE A 184 8.22 9.50 10.78
N PHE A 185 8.28 9.35 9.44
CA PHE A 185 9.53 8.97 8.77
C PHE A 185 10.61 10.04 8.92
N LEU A 186 10.27 11.31 8.69
CA LEU A 186 11.23 12.41 8.87
C LEU A 186 11.68 12.56 10.32
N GLN A 187 10.81 12.27 11.29
CA GLN A 187 11.11 12.34 12.71
C GLN A 187 12.00 11.20 13.21
N TYR A 188 11.72 9.96 12.78
CA TYR A 188 12.37 8.76 13.36
C TYR A 188 13.48 8.17 12.50
N LEU A 189 13.49 8.39 11.17
CA LEU A 189 14.51 7.82 10.29
C LEU A 189 15.71 8.77 10.14
N PRO A 190 16.93 8.29 10.45
CA PRO A 190 18.17 9.03 10.17
C PRO A 190 18.25 9.59 8.75
N SER A 191 18.89 10.76 8.60
CA SER A 191 18.98 11.51 7.33
C SER A 191 19.58 10.76 6.15
N HIS A 192 20.31 9.68 6.41
CA HIS A 192 20.89 8.85 5.36
C HIS A 192 19.88 7.92 4.68
N PHE A 193 18.79 7.53 5.33
CA PHE A 193 17.75 6.71 4.70
C PHE A 193 16.91 7.49 3.70
N ASP A 194 16.54 6.83 2.60
CA ASP A 194 15.61 7.36 1.61
C ASP A 194 14.16 7.19 2.07
N ILE A 195 13.28 8.11 1.68
CA ILE A 195 11.85 8.13 2.01
C ILE A 195 11.04 8.40 0.74
N LEU A 196 10.13 7.48 0.44
CA LEU A 196 9.12 7.62 -0.60
C LEU A 196 7.75 7.36 0.03
N CYS A 197 6.88 8.37 0.07
CA CYS A 197 5.50 8.15 0.51
C CYS A 197 4.65 7.78 -0.69
N SER A 198 3.84 6.73 -0.60
CA SER A 198 3.01 6.29 -1.72
C SER A 198 1.61 5.87 -1.29
N HIS A 199 0.69 5.82 -2.24
CA HIS A 199 -0.65 5.30 -2.04
C HIS A 199 -1.17 4.75 -3.38
N PRO A 200 -1.17 3.41 -3.54
CA PRO A 200 -1.99 2.78 -4.57
C PRO A 200 -3.45 3.09 -4.25
N MET A 201 -4.14 3.85 -5.10
CA MET A 201 -5.55 4.26 -4.91
C MET A 201 -6.54 3.12 -5.22
N PHE A 202 -6.10 1.88 -4.97
CA PHE A 202 -6.77 0.64 -5.27
C PHE A 202 -6.27 -0.43 -4.30
N GLY A 203 -7.05 -1.49 -4.11
CA GLY A 203 -6.71 -2.60 -3.23
C GLY A 203 -7.12 -3.95 -3.81
N PRO A 204 -7.17 -5.00 -2.96
CA PRO A 204 -7.46 -6.35 -3.41
C PRO A 204 -8.74 -6.45 -4.24
N GLU A 205 -9.81 -5.74 -3.86
CA GLU A 205 -11.08 -5.79 -4.58
C GLU A 205 -11.09 -4.96 -5.87
N SER A 206 -10.59 -3.73 -5.83
CA SER A 206 -10.59 -2.84 -7.01
C SER A 206 -9.47 -3.15 -8.01
N GLY A 207 -8.42 -3.84 -7.60
CA GLY A 207 -7.27 -4.24 -8.43
C GLY A 207 -7.18 -5.74 -8.73
N LYS A 208 -8.22 -6.54 -8.45
CA LYS A 208 -8.19 -8.01 -8.65
C LYS A 208 -7.95 -8.45 -10.10
N ASN A 209 -8.35 -7.62 -11.06
CA ASN A 209 -8.23 -7.90 -12.49
C ASN A 209 -7.01 -7.21 -13.15
N GLY A 210 -6.03 -6.79 -12.36
CA GLY A 210 -4.86 -6.04 -12.81
C GLY A 210 -4.93 -4.55 -12.47
N TRP A 211 -3.81 -3.85 -12.66
CA TRP A 211 -3.65 -2.45 -12.20
C TRP A 211 -3.65 -1.42 -13.34
N GLN A 212 -3.99 -1.86 -14.55
CA GLN A 212 -4.04 -1.01 -15.73
C GLN A 212 -4.94 0.21 -15.48
N ASN A 213 -4.39 1.39 -15.70
CA ASN A 213 -5.03 2.71 -15.52
C ASN A 213 -5.48 3.04 -14.08
N LEU A 214 -5.20 2.19 -13.08
CA LEU A 214 -5.44 2.51 -11.69
C LEU A 214 -4.42 3.54 -11.21
N ALA A 215 -4.85 4.48 -10.37
CA ALA A 215 -3.97 5.56 -9.93
C ALA A 215 -2.99 5.07 -8.86
N PHE A 216 -1.71 5.36 -9.04
CA PHE A 216 -0.68 5.18 -8.03
C PHE A 216 -0.08 6.54 -7.70
N VAL A 217 -0.33 7.02 -6.48
CA VAL A 217 0.13 8.34 -6.02
C VAL A 217 1.44 8.18 -5.27
N PHE A 218 2.40 9.10 -5.48
CA PHE A 218 3.66 9.10 -4.73
C PHE A 218 4.24 10.50 -4.51
N ASP A 219 5.04 10.64 -3.45
CA ASP A 219 5.84 11.82 -3.08
C ASP A 219 7.26 11.35 -2.75
N LYS A 220 8.26 11.82 -3.52
CA LYS A 220 9.69 11.57 -3.28
C LYS A 220 10.20 12.48 -2.14
N VAL A 221 9.77 12.19 -0.91
CA VAL A 221 10.00 13.03 0.28
C VAL A 221 11.49 13.30 0.54
N ARG A 222 12.33 12.26 0.47
CA ARG A 222 13.78 12.38 0.68
C ARG A 222 14.50 11.29 -0.08
N ILE A 223 15.05 11.61 -1.26
CA ILE A 223 15.90 10.70 -2.01
C ILE A 223 17.29 11.33 -2.14
N GLY A 224 18.35 10.61 -1.81
CA GLY A 224 19.71 11.10 -1.97
C GLY A 224 20.13 11.23 -3.43
N ASN A 225 21.08 12.12 -3.71
CA ASN A 225 21.50 12.48 -5.07
C ASN A 225 22.41 11.45 -5.75
N GLU A 226 22.80 10.38 -5.06
CA GLU A 226 23.60 9.31 -5.64
C GLU A 226 22.78 8.52 -6.66
N GLU A 227 23.36 8.21 -7.82
CA GLU A 227 22.69 7.49 -8.91
C GLU A 227 22.06 6.16 -8.42
N SER A 228 22.74 5.43 -7.54
CA SER A 228 22.22 4.18 -6.98
C SER A 228 20.93 4.36 -6.15
N ARG A 229 20.76 5.51 -5.49
CA ARG A 229 19.58 5.82 -4.67
C ARG A 229 18.40 6.23 -5.53
N LEU A 230 18.67 7.08 -6.53
CA LEU A 230 17.69 7.45 -7.55
C LEU A 230 17.20 6.20 -8.30
N LEU A 231 18.11 5.37 -8.78
CA LEU A 231 17.77 4.13 -9.49
C LEU A 231 16.94 3.18 -8.63
N ARG A 232 17.25 3.04 -7.33
CA ARG A 232 16.44 2.21 -6.42
C ARG A 232 15.01 2.72 -6.31
N ALA A 233 14.83 4.03 -6.13
CA ALA A 233 13.52 4.65 -6.04
C ALA A 233 12.73 4.50 -7.35
N GLU A 234 13.35 4.76 -8.50
CA GLU A 234 12.73 4.56 -9.82
C GLU A 234 12.38 3.10 -10.06
N THR A 235 13.27 2.16 -9.73
CA THR A 235 13.02 0.72 -9.89
C THR A 235 11.81 0.27 -9.07
N PHE A 236 11.63 0.82 -7.87
CA PHE A 236 10.44 0.53 -7.05
C PHE A 236 9.16 1.13 -7.68
N LEU A 237 9.21 2.36 -8.18
CA LEU A 237 8.08 3.00 -8.86
C LEU A 237 7.73 2.28 -10.17
N ASP A 238 8.73 1.78 -10.89
CA ASP A 238 8.57 1.04 -12.14
C ASP A 238 7.77 -0.25 -11.95
N ILE A 239 7.76 -0.83 -10.75
CA ILE A 239 6.87 -1.97 -10.43
C ILE A 239 5.42 -1.63 -10.75
N PHE A 240 4.94 -0.48 -10.31
CA PHE A 240 3.55 -0.04 -10.53
C PHE A 240 3.34 0.44 -11.96
N LYS A 241 4.31 1.16 -12.52
CA LYS A 241 4.27 1.62 -13.91
C LYS A 241 4.19 0.46 -14.90
N ASN A 242 4.94 -0.61 -14.68
CA ASN A 242 4.95 -1.81 -15.53
C ASN A 242 3.64 -2.61 -15.46
N GLU A 243 2.85 -2.43 -14.39
CA GLU A 243 1.48 -2.97 -14.28
C GLU A 243 0.44 -2.08 -14.96
N GLY A 244 0.89 -0.99 -15.61
CA GLY A 244 0.02 -0.05 -16.32
C GLY A 244 -0.64 0.97 -15.42
N CYS A 245 -0.19 1.16 -14.19
CA CYS A 245 -0.72 2.19 -13.30
C CYS A 245 -0.56 3.59 -13.91
N ARG A 246 -1.56 4.45 -13.66
CA ARG A 246 -1.43 5.88 -13.88
C ARG A 246 -0.63 6.47 -12.72
N MET A 247 0.64 6.74 -12.98
CA MET A 247 1.59 7.30 -12.01
C MET A 247 1.27 8.79 -11.77
N VAL A 248 1.03 9.19 -10.53
CA VAL A 248 0.68 10.57 -10.16
C VAL A 248 1.59 11.07 -9.04
N GLU A 249 2.56 11.91 -9.41
CA GLU A 249 3.42 12.58 -8.43
C GLU A 249 2.69 13.80 -7.85
N MET A 250 2.60 13.88 -6.52
CA MET A 250 2.08 15.05 -5.81
C MET A 250 2.58 15.06 -4.37
N THR A 251 2.52 16.22 -3.70
CA THR A 251 2.95 16.30 -2.30
C THR A 251 1.99 15.53 -1.38
N CYS A 252 2.50 15.02 -0.25
CA CYS A 252 1.66 14.39 0.78
C CYS A 252 0.48 15.27 1.25
N ALA A 253 0.68 16.60 1.34
CA ALA A 253 -0.35 17.53 1.76
C ALA A 253 -1.45 17.70 0.71
N GLU A 254 -1.10 17.77 -0.58
CA GLU A 254 -2.07 17.78 -1.68
C GLU A 254 -2.85 16.48 -1.74
N HIS A 255 -2.17 15.33 -1.61
CA HIS A 255 -2.82 14.04 -1.52
C HIS A 255 -3.89 14.03 -0.42
N ASP A 256 -3.53 14.39 0.82
CA ASP A 256 -4.47 14.30 1.94
C ASP A 256 -5.65 15.27 1.79
N LYS A 257 -5.42 16.44 1.19
CA LYS A 257 -6.50 17.37 0.82
C LYS A 257 -7.48 16.74 -0.18
N TYR A 258 -6.99 16.08 -1.23
CA TYR A 258 -7.83 15.42 -2.22
C TYR A 258 -8.51 14.17 -1.67
N ALA A 259 -7.78 13.33 -0.93
CA ALA A 259 -8.27 12.08 -0.35
C ALA A 259 -9.39 12.34 0.67
N ALA A 260 -9.30 13.41 1.47
CA ALA A 260 -10.38 13.81 2.37
C ALA A 260 -11.69 14.07 1.61
N GLY A 261 -11.64 14.81 0.51
CA GLY A 261 -12.82 15.16 -0.28
C GLY A 261 -13.31 14.07 -1.24
N SER A 262 -12.63 12.92 -1.31
CA SER A 262 -12.94 11.83 -2.25
C SER A 262 -13.02 10.49 -1.52
N GLN A 263 -11.87 9.89 -1.20
CA GLN A 263 -11.78 8.60 -0.51
C GLN A 263 -12.51 8.62 0.83
N PHE A 264 -12.21 9.58 1.71
CA PHE A 264 -12.82 9.62 3.05
C PHE A 264 -14.35 9.75 2.95
N ILE A 265 -14.87 10.67 2.14
CA ILE A 265 -16.32 10.79 1.88
C ILE A 265 -16.92 9.49 1.34
N THR A 266 -16.23 8.82 0.40
CA THR A 266 -16.69 7.55 -0.18
C THR A 266 -16.82 6.47 0.89
N HIS A 267 -15.82 6.33 1.77
CA HIS A 267 -15.89 5.40 2.90
C HIS A 267 -16.96 5.80 3.91
N THR A 268 -17.08 7.08 4.27
CA THR A 268 -18.12 7.57 5.19
C THR A 268 -19.51 7.23 4.66
N MET A 269 -19.78 7.49 3.39
CA MET A 269 -21.06 7.15 2.77
C MET A 269 -21.30 5.64 2.76
N GLY A 270 -20.31 4.84 2.34
CA GLY A 270 -20.40 3.38 2.38
C GLY A 270 -20.75 2.85 3.78
N ARG A 271 -20.11 3.36 4.83
CA ARG A 271 -20.37 2.99 6.23
C ARG A 271 -21.73 3.47 6.75
N ILE A 272 -22.21 4.64 6.33
CA ILE A 272 -23.57 5.10 6.67
C ILE A 272 -24.60 4.18 6.04
N LEU A 273 -24.42 3.81 4.76
CA LEU A 273 -25.31 2.92 4.04
C LEU A 273 -25.27 1.48 4.60
N GLU A 274 -24.10 1.00 5.03
CA GLU A 274 -23.95 -0.25 5.80
C GLU A 274 -24.77 -0.20 7.10
N LYS A 275 -24.67 0.90 7.87
CA LYS A 275 -25.46 1.10 9.10
C LYS A 275 -26.96 1.21 8.85
N LEU A 276 -27.37 1.71 7.68
CA LEU A 276 -28.75 1.72 7.22
C LEU A 276 -29.25 0.30 6.85
N GLN A 277 -28.35 -0.68 6.77
CA GLN A 277 -28.65 -2.07 6.44
C GLN A 277 -29.33 -2.22 5.08
N LEU A 278 -28.79 -1.55 4.04
CA LEU A 278 -29.30 -1.70 2.67
C LEU A 278 -29.41 -3.18 2.26
N GLN A 279 -30.50 -3.52 1.59
CA GLN A 279 -30.76 -4.87 1.07
C GLN A 279 -31.15 -4.79 -0.39
N SER A 280 -30.76 -5.81 -1.16
CA SER A 280 -31.22 -5.95 -2.54
C SER A 280 -32.75 -6.14 -2.59
N THR A 281 -33.39 -5.56 -3.59
CA THR A 281 -34.84 -5.64 -3.81
C THR A 281 -35.15 -6.11 -5.23
N PRO A 282 -36.36 -6.63 -5.50
CA PRO A 282 -36.79 -6.99 -6.86
C PRO A 282 -36.88 -5.80 -7.84
N VAL A 283 -36.82 -4.56 -7.34
CA VAL A 283 -37.01 -3.33 -8.13
C VAL A 283 -35.78 -2.41 -8.07
N ASN A 284 -34.59 -3.00 -7.89
CA ASN A 284 -33.33 -2.25 -7.86
C ASN A 284 -33.16 -1.40 -9.13
N THR A 285 -32.82 -0.13 -8.93
CA THR A 285 -32.32 0.72 -10.02
C THR A 285 -30.82 0.52 -10.20
N LYS A 286 -30.27 0.86 -11.37
CA LYS A 286 -28.81 0.82 -11.60
C LYS A 286 -28.02 1.72 -10.64
N GLY A 287 -28.60 2.84 -10.24
CA GLY A 287 -28.03 3.69 -9.19
C GLY A 287 -27.97 2.97 -7.85
N TYR A 288 -29.04 2.27 -7.46
CA TYR A 288 -29.07 1.51 -6.22
C TYR A 288 -28.11 0.33 -6.20
N GLU A 289 -27.96 -0.41 -7.32
CA GLU A 289 -26.93 -1.44 -7.47
C GLU A 289 -25.52 -0.89 -7.22
N THR A 290 -25.24 0.34 -7.66
CA THR A 290 -23.94 1.01 -7.40
C THR A 290 -23.74 1.31 -5.92
N LEU A 291 -24.80 1.65 -5.18
CA LEU A 291 -24.74 1.86 -3.73
C LEU A 291 -24.52 0.54 -2.97
N LEU A 292 -25.15 -0.55 -3.39
CA LEU A 292 -24.89 -1.88 -2.83
C LEU A 292 -23.43 -2.28 -3.03
N ASN A 293 -22.91 -2.12 -4.25
CA ASN A 293 -21.50 -2.37 -4.55
C ASN A 293 -20.57 -1.47 -3.72
N LEU A 294 -20.93 -0.21 -3.48
CA LEU A 294 -20.17 0.69 -2.60
C LEU A 294 -20.11 0.16 -1.17
N VAL A 295 -21.24 -0.31 -0.62
CA VAL A 295 -21.31 -0.93 0.71
C VAL A 295 -20.42 -2.15 0.77
N GLU A 296 -20.53 -3.09 -0.17
CA GLU A 296 -19.69 -4.30 -0.21
C GLU A 296 -18.19 -3.96 -0.24
N ASN A 297 -17.79 -3.02 -1.10
CA ASN A 297 -16.40 -2.61 -1.24
C ASN A 297 -15.85 -1.94 0.03
N THR A 298 -16.63 -1.05 0.66
CA THR A 298 -16.19 -0.30 1.85
C THR A 298 -16.31 -1.10 3.15
N ALA A 299 -17.23 -2.06 3.21
CA ALA A 299 -17.41 -2.96 4.35
C ALA A 299 -16.32 -4.03 4.43
N SER A 300 -15.74 -4.40 3.29
CA SER A 300 -14.62 -5.35 3.21
C SER A 300 -13.33 -4.82 3.85
N ASP A 301 -13.19 -3.50 3.95
CA ASP A 301 -12.09 -2.87 4.68
C ASP A 301 -12.31 -2.89 6.20
N SER A 302 -11.24 -2.80 6.98
CA SER A 302 -11.35 -2.76 8.44
C SER A 302 -11.87 -1.41 8.94
N PHE A 303 -12.55 -1.40 10.09
CA PHE A 303 -12.92 -0.15 10.75
C PHE A 303 -11.68 0.68 11.14
N ASP A 304 -10.58 0.02 11.52
CA ASP A 304 -9.30 0.68 11.82
C ASP A 304 -8.77 1.49 10.64
N LEU A 305 -8.96 1.02 9.40
CA LEU A 305 -8.59 1.79 8.21
C LEU A 305 -9.41 3.08 8.15
N TYR A 306 -10.74 2.97 8.23
CA TYR A 306 -11.64 4.13 8.18
C TYR A 306 -11.36 5.12 9.32
N TYR A 307 -11.18 4.63 10.54
CA TYR A 307 -10.81 5.44 11.68
C TYR A 307 -9.46 6.15 11.46
N GLY A 308 -8.49 5.45 10.86
CA GLY A 308 -7.21 6.04 10.47
C GLY A 308 -7.35 7.17 9.44
N LEU A 309 -8.24 7.04 8.46
CA LEU A 309 -8.53 8.11 7.48
C LEU A 309 -9.04 9.37 8.17
N PHE A 310 -9.87 9.22 9.20
CA PHE A 310 -10.38 10.36 9.98
C PHE A 310 -9.30 10.96 10.88
N MET A 311 -8.64 10.12 11.69
CA MET A 311 -7.73 10.59 12.73
C MET A 311 -6.45 11.23 12.19
N TYR A 312 -5.93 10.71 11.07
CA TYR A 312 -4.62 11.10 10.56
C TYR A 312 -4.67 11.96 9.29
N ASN A 313 -5.86 12.40 8.89
CA ASN A 313 -6.04 13.42 7.87
C ASN A 313 -6.75 14.63 8.48
N LYS A 314 -5.99 15.71 8.73
CA LYS A 314 -6.52 16.95 9.33
C LYS A 314 -7.68 17.59 8.57
N ASN A 315 -7.83 17.27 7.27
CA ASN A 315 -8.89 17.79 6.42
C ASN A 315 -10.20 16.97 6.53
N ALA A 316 -10.18 15.79 7.16
CA ALA A 316 -11.33 14.89 7.22
C ALA A 316 -12.51 15.49 8.00
N MET A 317 -12.25 16.18 9.11
CA MET A 317 -13.30 16.81 9.93
C MET A 317 -14.11 17.84 9.12
N GLU A 318 -13.43 18.70 8.36
CA GLU A 318 -14.09 19.68 7.49
C GLU A 318 -15.02 18.99 6.47
N GLN A 319 -14.57 17.86 5.89
CA GLN A 319 -15.40 17.13 4.93
C GLN A 319 -16.61 16.45 5.57
N LEU A 320 -16.46 15.96 6.81
CA LEU A 320 -17.56 15.40 7.58
C LEU A 320 -18.63 16.46 7.92
N GLU A 321 -18.20 17.65 8.36
CA GLU A 321 -19.12 18.77 8.61
C GLU A 321 -19.83 19.23 7.34
N ARG A 322 -19.10 19.32 6.21
CA ARG A 322 -19.70 19.66 4.92
C ARG A 322 -20.74 18.63 4.48
N LEU A 323 -20.51 17.34 4.74
CA LEU A 323 -21.45 16.27 4.45
C LEU A 323 -22.72 16.39 5.31
N ASP A 324 -22.57 16.66 6.61
CA ASP A 324 -23.70 16.84 7.54
C ASP A 324 -24.56 18.06 7.17
N LEU A 325 -23.91 19.20 6.89
CA LEU A 325 -24.59 20.40 6.42
C LEU A 325 -25.35 20.18 5.11
N ALA A 326 -24.77 19.41 4.18
CA ALA A 326 -25.45 19.05 2.93
C ALA A 326 -26.68 18.17 3.18
N PHE A 327 -26.59 17.20 4.09
CA PHE A 327 -27.70 16.33 4.47
C PHE A 327 -28.85 17.13 5.11
N GLU A 328 -28.53 18.00 6.09
CA GLU A 328 -29.54 18.85 6.75
C GLU A 328 -30.15 19.89 5.80
N SER A 329 -29.35 20.44 4.87
CA SER A 329 -29.87 21.35 3.84
C SER A 329 -30.90 20.65 2.96
N LEU A 330 -30.59 19.43 2.48
CA LEU A 330 -31.50 18.66 1.62
C LEU A 330 -32.79 18.28 2.36
N LYS A 331 -32.66 17.87 3.63
CA LYS A 331 -33.80 17.57 4.50
C LYS A 331 -34.72 18.79 4.64
N LYS A 332 -34.16 19.98 4.89
CA LYS A 332 -34.94 21.23 5.01
C LYS A 332 -35.67 21.58 3.71
N GLU A 333 -35.04 21.37 2.55
CA GLU A 333 -35.67 21.60 1.24
C GLU A 333 -36.91 20.70 1.06
N LEU A 334 -36.78 19.40 1.39
CA LEU A 334 -37.88 18.44 1.29
C LEU A 334 -39.05 18.81 2.21
N PHE A 335 -38.78 19.11 3.49
CA PHE A 335 -39.84 19.50 4.43
C PHE A 335 -40.44 20.87 4.12
N GLY A 336 -39.64 21.80 3.59
CA GLY A 336 -40.11 23.11 3.14
C GLY A 336 -41.15 23.00 2.03
N HIS A 337 -40.88 22.18 1.00
CA HIS A 337 -41.85 21.92 -0.06
C HIS A 337 -43.09 21.19 0.46
N LEU A 338 -42.95 20.22 1.36
CA LEU A 338 -44.08 19.53 1.97
C LEU A 338 -45.01 20.51 2.72
N HIS A 339 -44.44 21.42 3.52
CA HIS A 339 -45.22 22.43 4.24
C HIS A 339 -45.95 23.39 3.29
N GLU A 340 -45.34 23.77 2.16
CA GLU A 340 -46.00 24.61 1.17
C GLU A 340 -47.19 23.90 0.49
N VAL A 341 -47.03 22.62 0.14
CA VAL A 341 -48.10 21.81 -0.43
C VAL A 341 -49.25 21.65 0.57
N LEU A 342 -48.93 21.28 1.82
CA LEU A 342 -49.94 21.14 2.89
C LEU A 342 -50.63 22.47 3.17
N ARG A 343 -49.91 23.60 3.20
CA ARG A 343 -50.50 24.93 3.38
C ARG A 343 -51.46 25.27 2.24
N LYS A 344 -51.10 25.00 0.99
CA LYS A 344 -51.99 25.23 -0.17
C LYS A 344 -53.21 24.31 -0.13
N GLN A 345 -53.09 23.07 0.33
CA GLN A 345 -54.22 22.16 0.46
C GLN A 345 -55.16 22.51 1.62
N LEU A 346 -54.61 22.96 2.75
CA LEU A 346 -55.37 23.31 3.96
C LEU A 346 -55.99 24.71 3.90
N PHE A 347 -55.33 25.68 3.25
CA PHE A 347 -55.75 27.08 3.23
C PHE A 347 -56.08 27.61 1.82
N GLY A 348 -55.98 26.79 0.77
CA GLY A 348 -56.21 27.16 -0.64
C GLY A 348 -57.66 27.46 -1.04
N LYS A 349 -58.55 27.71 -0.08
CA LYS A 349 -59.87 28.32 -0.34
C LYS A 349 -60.09 29.68 0.34
N SER A 350 -59.10 30.23 1.05
CA SER A 350 -59.26 31.54 1.68
C SER A 350 -57.95 32.33 1.68
N GLU A 351 -57.95 33.30 0.77
CA GLU A 351 -57.31 34.62 0.84
C GLU A 351 -55.83 34.79 0.48
N GLU A 352 -55.64 35.84 -0.34
CA GLU A 352 -54.38 36.45 -0.72
C GLU A 352 -53.76 37.22 0.46
N SER A 353 -52.41 37.22 0.50
CA SER A 353 -51.45 38.13 1.18
C SER A 353 -50.90 37.77 2.58
N PRO A 354 -49.72 38.29 3.00
CA PRO A 354 -48.62 38.92 2.25
C PRO A 354 -47.32 38.06 2.23
N LYS A 355 -46.44 38.34 1.25
CA LYS A 355 -45.14 37.69 1.02
C LYS A 355 -44.22 37.82 2.24
N LEU A 356 -43.99 36.72 2.96
CA LEU A 356 -42.86 36.62 3.89
C LEU A 356 -41.58 36.37 3.08
N VAL A 357 -40.66 37.33 3.17
CA VAL A 357 -39.33 37.30 2.57
C VAL A 357 -38.56 36.12 3.15
N LEU A 358 -38.49 35.03 2.40
CA LEU A 358 -37.53 33.96 2.67
C LEU A 358 -36.13 34.57 2.45
N SER A 359 -35.43 34.84 3.53
CA SER A 359 -34.06 35.33 3.51
C SER A 359 -33.23 34.41 2.62
N LYS A 360 -32.62 34.99 1.58
CA LYS A 360 -31.77 34.29 0.62
C LYS A 360 -30.59 33.65 1.34
N LEU A 361 -30.64 32.35 1.61
CA LEU A 361 -29.46 31.56 1.96
C LEU A 361 -28.63 31.26 0.70
N PRO A 362 -27.29 31.09 0.82
CA PRO A 362 -26.39 31.01 -0.33
C PRO A 362 -26.71 29.78 -1.17
N LYS A 363 -26.94 29.99 -2.47
CA LYS A 363 -27.41 28.95 -3.40
C LYS A 363 -26.40 27.83 -3.70
N LYS A 364 -25.17 27.87 -3.17
CA LYS A 364 -24.14 26.85 -3.41
C LYS A 364 -23.18 26.73 -2.24
N LEU A 365 -22.98 25.50 -1.74
CA LEU A 365 -21.79 25.16 -0.97
C LEU A 365 -20.54 25.44 -1.82
N PRO A 366 -19.44 25.94 -1.23
CA PRO A 366 -18.19 26.12 -1.96
C PRO A 366 -17.69 24.78 -2.51
N LYS A 367 -17.06 24.83 -3.69
CA LYS A 367 -16.45 23.66 -4.34
C LYS A 367 -15.31 23.10 -3.46
N ASN A 368 -15.04 21.79 -3.60
CA ASN A 368 -13.97 21.10 -2.87
C ASN A 368 -12.65 21.89 -2.88
N GLY A 369 -12.10 22.15 -1.69
CA GLY A 369 -10.78 22.76 -1.51
C GLY A 369 -10.75 24.24 -1.13
N THR A 370 -11.91 24.87 -0.84
CA THR A 370 -12.02 26.28 -0.40
C THR A 370 -12.27 26.33 1.11
N SER A 371 -11.41 27.02 1.86
CA SER A 371 -11.51 27.14 3.33
C SER A 371 -12.77 27.89 3.77
N LEU A 372 -13.45 27.38 4.80
CA LEU A 372 -14.53 28.05 5.50
C LEU A 372 -13.93 29.10 6.45
N LEU A 373 -13.79 30.35 6.00
CA LEU A 373 -13.43 31.46 6.90
C LEU A 373 -14.61 31.83 7.80
N PRO A 374 -14.39 32.19 9.08
CA PRO A 374 -15.46 32.71 9.93
C PRO A 374 -15.88 34.09 9.43
N ALA A 375 -17.20 34.36 9.41
CA ALA A 375 -17.75 35.65 9.05
C ALA A 375 -17.22 36.76 9.99
N SER A 376 -16.57 37.77 9.40
CA SER A 376 -16.13 39.00 10.05
C SER A 376 -17.33 39.81 10.56
N LYS A 377 -17.26 40.27 11.81
CA LYS A 377 -18.16 41.29 12.36
C LYS A 377 -17.82 42.65 11.73
N SER A 378 -18.80 43.31 11.12
CA SER A 378 -18.79 44.73 10.74
C SER A 378 -20.12 45.33 11.19
N GLU A 379 -20.14 46.23 12.18
CA GLU A 379 -20.22 47.72 12.07
C GLU A 379 -21.61 48.17 12.58
N THR A 380 -21.71 48.67 13.82
CA THR A 380 -21.82 50.10 14.19
C THR A 380 -23.02 50.82 13.60
N GLU A 381 -24.12 50.90 14.35
CA GLU A 381 -25.16 51.92 14.18
C GLU A 381 -25.05 52.96 15.31
N THR A 382 -24.62 54.16 14.92
CA THR A 382 -24.70 55.40 15.70
C THR A 382 -26.14 55.91 15.73
N VAL A 383 -26.73 56.01 16.92
CA VAL A 383 -28.01 56.67 17.17
C VAL A 383 -27.79 58.17 17.24
N VAL A 384 -28.32 58.92 16.28
CA VAL A 384 -28.48 60.38 16.38
C VAL A 384 -29.88 60.66 16.95
N ASN A 385 -29.92 61.15 18.19
CA ASN A 385 -31.11 61.73 18.80
C ASN A 385 -31.24 63.18 18.33
N ASN A 386 -32.35 63.52 17.66
CA ASN A 386 -32.83 64.89 17.56
C ASN A 386 -34.12 65.03 18.36
N ASN A 387 -34.03 65.73 19.50
CA ASN A 387 -35.12 66.44 20.13
C ASN A 387 -34.57 67.80 20.60
N ASN A 388 -35.31 68.85 20.24
CA ASN A 388 -35.10 70.31 20.39
C ASN A 388 -34.26 71.00 19.31
#